data_AF-A0A7Y2IPN8-F1
#
_entry.id   AF-A0A7Y2IPN8-F1
#
_cell.length_a   1.000
_cell.length_b   1.000
_cell.length_c   1.000
_cell.angle_alpha   90.00
_cell.angle_beta   90.00
_cell.angle_gamma   90.00
#
_symmetry.space_group_name_H-M   'P 1'
#
loop_
_entity.id
_entity.type
_entity.pdbx_description
1 polymer ?
#
loop_
_entity_poly.entity_id
_entity_poly.type
_entity_poly.pdbx_seq_one_letter_code
_entity_poly.pdbx_strand_id
1 'polypeptide(L)'
;MQSQNTIRGVALRMWLAVQMRKALWLMFAMAALWFTLALIRDATTLHLGPVVVAGGAAVMAGLEEVPRRDVLALAALGTVVALSVTALLSVVGMMDGPSLLPVGGAALESVLFAIAAGVVGGVAGAFATTR
;
A
#
# COMPACT_ATOMS: atom_id res chain seq x y z
N MET A 1 36.58 15.54 13.72
CA MET A 1 35.42 15.79 12.83
C MET A 1 34.93 14.53 12.12
N GLN A 2 35.80 13.61 11.69
CA GLN A 2 35.41 12.38 10.95
C GLN A 2 34.50 11.41 11.73
N SER A 3 34.67 11.29 13.06
CA SER A 3 33.86 10.41 13.92
C SER A 3 32.38 10.82 14.03
N GLN A 4 32.06 12.12 14.06
CA GLN A 4 30.68 12.61 14.19
C GLN A 4 29.83 12.34 12.95
N ASN A 5 30.43 12.39 11.76
CA ASN A 5 29.73 12.11 10.50
C ASN A 5 29.34 10.63 10.38
N THR A 6 30.20 9.73 10.88
CA THR A 6 29.93 8.29 10.89
C THR A 6 28.76 7.94 11.81
N ILE A 7 28.72 8.50 13.03
CA ILE A 7 27.65 8.24 14.00
C ILE A 7 26.29 8.71 13.47
N ARG A 8 26.22 9.93 12.91
CA ARG A 8 25.00 10.46 12.30
C ARG A 8 24.52 9.60 11.12
N GLY A 9 25.46 9.14 10.28
CA GLY A 9 25.15 8.28 9.14
C GLY A 9 24.60 6.90 9.53
N VAL A 10 25.05 6.33 10.65
CA VAL A 10 24.51 5.05 11.18
C VAL A 10 23.14 5.27 11.79
N ALA A 11 22.97 6.31 12.61
CA ALA A 11 21.69 6.63 13.24
C ALA A 11 20.57 6.87 12.21
N LEU A 12 20.87 7.62 11.14
CA LEU A 12 19.91 7.86 10.05
C LEU A 12 19.49 6.57 9.36
N ARG A 13 20.45 5.69 9.00
CA ARG A 13 20.14 4.41 8.35
C ARG A 13 19.30 3.50 9.24
N MET A 14 19.60 3.45 10.54
CA MET A 14 18.81 2.65 11.48
C MET A 14 17.39 3.18 11.61
N TRP A 15 17.22 4.49 11.72
CA TRP A 15 15.90 5.11 11.78
C TRP A 15 15.08 4.83 10.50
N LEU A 16 15.67 5.03 9.32
CA LEU A 16 15.03 4.70 8.04
C LEU A 16 14.62 3.24 7.95
N ALA A 17 15.50 2.32 8.36
CA ALA A 17 15.22 0.89 8.35
C ALA A 17 14.06 0.51 9.30
N VAL A 18 13.86 1.25 10.40
CA VAL A 18 12.71 1.06 11.29
C VAL A 18 11.42 1.54 10.62
N GLN A 19 11.42 2.73 10.03
CA GLN A 19 10.22 3.27 9.38
C GLN A 19 9.80 2.45 8.16
N MET A 20 10.75 2.05 7.32
CA MET A 20 10.47 1.17 6.18
C MET A 20 9.88 -0.17 6.62
N ARG A 21 10.40 -0.75 7.71
CA ARG A 21 9.89 -2.02 8.25
C ARG A 21 8.46 -1.88 8.78
N LYS A 22 8.15 -0.78 9.48
CA LYS A 22 6.78 -0.50 9.94
C LYS A 22 5.83 -0.35 8.76
N ALA A 23 6.21 0.41 7.73
CA ALA A 23 5.41 0.61 6.52
C ALA A 23 5.13 -0.73 5.80
N LEU A 24 6.14 -1.58 5.68
CA LEU A 24 5.99 -2.93 5.12
C LEU A 24 5.05 -3.81 5.96
N TRP A 25 5.24 -3.84 7.28
CA TRP A 25 4.35 -4.59 8.17
C TRP A 25 2.90 -4.12 8.08
N LEU A 26 2.68 -2.81 8.05
CA LEU A 26 1.35 -2.24 7.87
C LEU A 26 0.76 -2.71 6.54
N MET A 27 1.48 -2.55 5.44
CA MET A 27 1.03 -2.98 4.11
C MET A 27 0.59 -4.45 4.09
N PHE A 28 1.43 -5.36 4.58
CA PHE A 28 1.11 -6.80 4.60
C PHE A 28 -0.02 -7.12 5.58
N ALA A 29 -0.10 -6.45 6.73
CA ALA A 29 -1.19 -6.63 7.68
C ALA A 29 -2.53 -6.20 7.07
N MET A 30 -2.55 -5.07 6.34
CA MET A 30 -3.77 -4.59 5.67
C MET A 30 -4.16 -5.49 4.50
N ALA A 31 -3.18 -6.02 3.75
CA ALA A 31 -3.43 -6.99 2.70
C ALA A 31 -4.02 -8.31 3.25
N ALA A 32 -3.42 -8.84 4.32
CA ALA A 32 -3.91 -10.05 4.99
C ALA A 32 -5.30 -9.83 5.59
N LEU A 33 -5.54 -8.69 6.21
CA LEU A 33 -6.86 -8.32 6.76
C LEU A 33 -7.90 -8.23 5.65
N TRP A 34 -7.61 -7.53 4.57
CA TRP A 34 -8.53 -7.42 3.44
C TRP A 34 -8.85 -8.80 2.83
N PHE A 35 -7.82 -9.60 2.55
CA PHE A 35 -8.00 -10.96 2.03
C PHE A 35 -8.88 -11.81 2.96
N THR A 36 -8.56 -11.82 4.26
CA THR A 36 -9.31 -12.58 5.28
C THR A 36 -10.77 -12.13 5.36
N LEU A 37 -11.01 -10.82 5.37
CA LEU A 37 -12.38 -10.29 5.42
C LEU A 37 -13.16 -10.61 4.15
N ALA A 38 -12.52 -10.62 2.98
CA ALA A 38 -13.15 -11.00 1.72
C ALA A 38 -13.55 -12.49 1.71
N LEU A 39 -12.74 -13.36 2.32
CA LEU A 39 -13.09 -14.79 2.47
C LEU A 39 -14.26 -15.03 3.44
N ILE A 40 -14.42 -14.19 4.46
CA ILE A 40 -15.48 -14.35 5.47
C ILE A 40 -16.79 -13.71 5.02
N ARG A 41 -16.72 -12.67 4.19
CA ARG A 41 -17.88 -11.90 3.74
C ARG A 41 -18.07 -11.99 2.23
N ASP A 42 -18.40 -13.20 1.77
CA ASP A 42 -18.76 -13.52 0.39
C ASP A 42 -19.88 -12.65 -0.20
N ALA A 43 -20.83 -12.19 0.63
CA ALA A 43 -21.95 -11.35 0.21
C ALA A 43 -21.63 -9.83 0.13
N THR A 44 -20.45 -9.37 0.56
CA THR A 44 -20.12 -7.93 0.55
C THR A 44 -18.77 -7.66 -0.10
N THR A 45 -18.78 -6.87 -1.18
CA THR A 45 -17.54 -6.42 -1.83
C THR A 45 -16.82 -5.39 -0.97
N LEU A 46 -15.54 -5.64 -0.67
CA LEU A 46 -14.68 -4.75 0.10
C LEU A 46 -13.94 -3.77 -0.82
N HIS A 47 -14.68 -2.82 -1.38
CA HIS A 47 -14.21 -1.86 -2.39
C HIS A 47 -12.99 -1.03 -1.97
N LEU A 48 -12.82 -0.77 -0.67
CA LEU A 48 -11.71 0.04 -0.15
C LEU A 48 -10.44 -0.77 0.17
N GLY A 49 -10.51 -2.10 0.19
CA GLY A 49 -9.36 -2.96 0.45
C GLY A 49 -8.17 -2.67 -0.48
N PRO A 50 -8.35 -2.67 -1.81
CA PRO A 50 -7.29 -2.37 -2.76
C PRO A 50 -6.69 -0.97 -2.55
N VAL A 51 -7.53 0.03 -2.25
CA VAL A 51 -7.11 1.42 -2.06
C VAL A 51 -6.12 1.54 -0.91
N VAL A 52 -6.48 0.94 0.22
CA VAL A 52 -5.70 1.08 1.45
C VAL A 52 -4.39 0.30 1.35
N VAL A 53 -4.40 -0.88 0.74
CA VAL A 53 -3.17 -1.68 0.53
C VAL A 53 -2.23 -0.98 -0.46
N ALA A 54 -2.76 -0.41 -1.54
CA ALA A 54 -1.94 0.19 -2.58
C ALA A 54 -1.33 1.54 -2.17
N GLY A 55 -2.10 2.41 -1.51
CA GLY A 55 -1.66 3.76 -1.18
C GLY A 55 -1.23 3.97 0.28
N GLY A 56 -1.76 3.20 1.22
CA GLY A 56 -1.69 3.51 2.65
C GLY A 56 -0.25 3.56 3.20
N ALA A 57 0.57 2.58 2.84
CA ALA A 57 1.96 2.51 3.31
C ALA A 57 2.82 3.68 2.80
N ALA A 58 2.61 4.12 1.56
CA ALA A 58 3.33 5.26 0.98
C ALA A 58 2.95 6.58 1.66
N VAL A 59 1.65 6.80 1.93
CA VAL A 59 1.18 7.98 2.66
C VAL A 59 1.79 8.02 4.05
N MET A 60 1.74 6.91 4.80
CA MET A 60 2.32 6.83 6.14
C MET A 60 3.83 7.05 6.14
N ALA A 61 4.55 6.46 5.18
CA ALA A 61 5.99 6.69 5.05
C ALA A 61 6.31 8.16 4.73
N GLY A 62 5.49 8.82 3.92
CA GLY A 62 5.62 10.25 3.65
C GLY A 62 5.45 11.12 4.89
N LEU A 63 4.47 10.80 5.75
CA LEU A 63 4.25 11.48 7.03
C LEU A 63 5.40 11.29 8.03
N GLU A 64 6.14 10.19 7.90
CA GLU A 64 7.32 9.86 8.71
C GLU A 64 8.62 10.40 8.10
N GLU A 65 8.57 11.34 7.14
CA GLU A 65 9.73 11.95 6.46
C GLU A 65 10.69 10.92 5.80
N VAL A 66 10.18 9.77 5.34
CA VAL A 66 10.97 8.78 4.59
C VAL A 66 11.36 9.37 3.22
N PRO A 67 12.58 9.15 2.70
CA PRO A 67 13.01 9.70 1.42
C PRO A 67 12.00 9.44 0.29
N ARG A 68 11.72 10.47 -0.53
CA ARG A 68 10.73 10.42 -1.61
C ARG A 68 10.87 9.19 -2.51
N ARG A 69 12.10 8.79 -2.83
CA ARG A 69 12.37 7.58 -3.63
C ARG A 69 11.77 6.32 -2.99
N ASP A 70 11.92 6.16 -1.69
CA ASP A 70 11.47 4.98 -0.96
C ASP A 70 9.95 5.01 -0.76
N VAL A 71 9.36 6.20 -0.59
CA VAL A 71 7.89 6.39 -0.60
C VAL A 71 7.28 5.94 -1.93
N LEU A 72 7.86 6.36 -3.06
CA LEU A 72 7.39 5.94 -4.38
C LEU A 72 7.57 4.43 -4.60
N ALA A 73 8.66 3.86 -4.08
CA ALA A 73 8.87 2.41 -4.12
C ALA A 73 7.80 1.65 -3.29
N LEU A 74 7.43 2.18 -2.12
CA LEU A 74 6.35 1.62 -1.30
C LEU A 74 4.99 1.70 -1.99
N ALA A 75 4.70 2.78 -2.72
CA ALA A 75 3.46 2.90 -3.50
C ALA A 75 3.39 1.87 -4.64
N ALA A 76 4.50 1.69 -5.37
CA ALA A 76 4.59 0.68 -6.41
C ALA A 76 4.43 -0.74 -5.83
N LEU A 77 5.12 -1.02 -4.72
CA LEU A 77 5.04 -2.32 -4.05
C LEU A 77 3.62 -2.58 -3.51
N GLY A 78 3.00 -1.60 -2.85
CA GLY A 78 1.63 -1.69 -2.37
C GLY A 78 0.65 -1.98 -3.50
N THR A 79 0.82 -1.34 -4.65
CA THR A 79 0.01 -1.60 -5.85
C THR A 79 0.17 -3.05 -6.30
N VAL A 80 1.39 -3.56 -6.40
CA VAL A 80 1.65 -4.97 -6.77
C VAL A 80 1.03 -5.94 -5.77
N VAL A 81 1.11 -5.65 -4.47
CA VAL A 81 0.49 -6.47 -3.42
C VAL A 81 -1.03 -6.44 -3.55
N ALA A 82 -1.64 -5.27 -3.75
CA ALA A 82 -3.08 -5.14 -3.94
C ALA A 82 -3.56 -5.94 -5.16
N LEU A 83 -2.86 -5.81 -6.30
CA LEU A 83 -3.17 -6.58 -7.51
C LEU A 83 -3.01 -8.10 -7.31
N SER A 84 -2.00 -8.52 -6.55
CA SER A 84 -1.80 -9.93 -6.21
C SER A 84 -2.96 -10.48 -5.36
N VAL A 85 -3.42 -9.71 -4.37
CA VAL A 85 -4.58 -10.08 -3.56
C VAL A 85 -5.86 -10.11 -4.42
N THR A 86 -6.07 -9.12 -5.30
CA THR A 86 -7.18 -9.15 -6.27
C THR A 86 -7.16 -10.40 -7.14
N ALA A 87 -5.99 -10.77 -7.68
CA ALA A 87 -5.84 -11.96 -8.50
C ALA A 87 -6.17 -13.23 -7.71
N LEU A 88 -5.68 -13.35 -6.47
CA LEU A 88 -5.99 -14.48 -5.60
C LEU A 88 -7.49 -14.57 -5.29
N LEU A 89 -8.13 -13.47 -4.92
CA LEU A 89 -9.57 -13.42 -4.65
C LEU A 89 -10.39 -13.75 -5.90
N SER A 90 -9.95 -13.33 -7.08
CA SER A 90 -10.59 -13.66 -8.35
C SER A 90 -10.52 -15.16 -8.65
N VAL A 91 -9.40 -15.83 -8.35
CA VAL A 91 -9.24 -17.27 -8.56
C VAL A 91 -10.17 -18.07 -7.65
N VAL A 92 -10.43 -17.61 -6.43
CA VAL A 92 -11.31 -18.29 -5.47
C VAL A 92 -12.79 -17.84 -5.56
N GLY A 93 -13.17 -17.05 -6.58
CA GLY A 93 -14.55 -16.62 -6.80
C GLY A 93 -15.07 -15.56 -5.83
N MET A 94 -14.18 -14.87 -5.11
CA MET A 94 -14.54 -13.88 -4.09
C MET A 94 -14.63 -12.45 -4.66
N MET A 95 -14.72 -12.33 -5.99
CA MET A 95 -14.80 -11.06 -6.73
C MET A 95 -16.06 -10.95 -7.60
N ASP A 96 -17.05 -11.84 -7.43
CA ASP A 96 -18.31 -11.83 -8.19
C ASP A 96 -19.42 -10.99 -7.53
N GLY A 97 -19.05 -10.23 -6.49
CA GLY A 97 -19.97 -9.35 -5.77
C GLY A 97 -20.36 -8.08 -6.53
N PRO A 98 -21.25 -7.26 -5.93
CA PRO A 98 -21.64 -5.96 -6.49
C PRO A 98 -20.43 -5.07 -6.79
N SER A 99 -20.51 -4.28 -7.86
CA SER A 99 -19.51 -3.29 -8.27
C SER A 99 -20.11 -1.88 -8.14
N LEU A 100 -19.29 -0.91 -7.76
CA LEU A 100 -19.59 0.52 -7.83
C LEU A 100 -19.49 1.06 -9.27
N LEU A 101 -18.67 0.42 -10.11
CA LEU A 101 -18.56 0.78 -11.52
C LEU A 101 -19.72 0.18 -12.34
N PRO A 102 -20.22 0.91 -13.36
CA PRO A 102 -21.31 0.44 -14.22
C PRO A 102 -20.90 -0.73 -15.14
N VAL A 103 -19.61 -0.97 -15.31
CA VAL A 103 -19.06 -2.01 -16.19
C VAL A 103 -17.82 -2.66 -15.58
N GLY A 104 -17.57 -3.93 -15.95
CA GLY A 104 -16.33 -4.65 -15.63
C GLY A 104 -16.28 -5.42 -14.31
N GLY A 105 -17.28 -5.24 -13.44
CA GLY A 105 -17.42 -6.00 -12.19
C GLY A 105 -16.37 -5.65 -11.12
N ALA A 106 -16.50 -6.27 -9.94
CA ALA A 106 -15.68 -5.93 -8.78
C ALA A 106 -14.18 -6.24 -8.97
N ALA A 107 -13.85 -7.22 -9.81
CA ALA A 107 -12.46 -7.54 -10.17
C ALA A 107 -11.78 -6.38 -10.90
N LEU A 108 -12.37 -5.88 -11.99
CA LEU A 108 -11.81 -4.76 -12.73
C LEU A 108 -11.76 -3.49 -11.88
N GLU A 109 -12.83 -3.24 -11.12
CA GLU A 109 -12.87 -2.10 -10.20
C GLU A 109 -11.71 -2.13 -9.18
N SER A 110 -11.44 -3.30 -8.59
CA SER A 110 -10.35 -3.45 -7.63
C SER A 110 -8.98 -3.19 -8.25
N VAL A 111 -8.78 -3.60 -9.50
CA VAL A 111 -7.56 -3.29 -10.27
C VAL A 111 -7.42 -1.79 -10.47
N LEU A 112 -8.49 -1.12 -10.92
CA LEU A 112 -8.48 0.33 -11.15
C LEU A 112 -8.24 1.11 -9.87
N PHE A 113 -8.89 0.70 -8.77
CA PHE A 113 -8.70 1.32 -7.45
C PHE A 113 -7.30 1.08 -6.90
N ALA A 114 -6.72 -0.11 -7.05
CA ALA A 114 -5.33 -0.36 -6.66
C ALA A 114 -4.36 0.57 -7.41
N ILE A 115 -4.50 0.69 -8.74
CA ILE A 115 -3.63 1.55 -9.56
C ILE A 115 -3.83 3.02 -9.18
N ALA A 116 -5.08 3.48 -9.12
CA ALA A 116 -5.38 4.88 -8.79
C ALA A 116 -4.87 5.24 -7.39
N ALA A 117 -5.09 4.37 -6.40
CA ALA A 117 -4.63 4.60 -5.04
C ALA A 117 -3.11 4.50 -4.89
N GLY A 118 -2.45 3.62 -5.65
CA GLY A 118 -0.98 3.60 -5.73
C GLY A 118 -0.41 4.92 -6.24
N VAL A 119 -0.98 5.45 -7.33
CA VAL A 119 -0.57 6.75 -7.89
C VAL A 119 -0.87 7.87 -6.90
N VAL A 120 -2.10 7.98 -6.42
CA VAL A 120 -2.53 9.06 -5.51
C VAL A 120 -1.76 9.00 -4.19
N GLY A 121 -1.63 7.81 -3.59
CA GLY A 121 -0.90 7.60 -2.33
C GLY A 121 0.59 7.86 -2.47
N GLY A 122 1.21 7.43 -3.59
CA GLY A 122 2.60 7.71 -3.90
C GLY A 122 2.86 9.21 -4.07
N VAL A 123 2.01 9.90 -4.82
CA VAL A 123 2.09 11.36 -5.00
C VAL A 123 1.88 12.09 -3.68
N ALA A 124 0.83 11.74 -2.92
CA ALA A 124 0.53 12.36 -1.63
C ALA A 124 1.68 12.17 -0.62
N GLY A 125 2.19 10.95 -0.47
CA GLY A 125 3.34 10.68 0.40
C GLY A 125 4.62 11.38 -0.07
N ALA A 126 4.85 11.45 -1.38
CA ALA A 126 5.99 12.17 -1.96
C ALA A 126 5.88 13.70 -1.81
N PHE A 127 4.69 14.25 -1.65
CA PHE A 127 4.48 15.67 -1.32
C PHE A 127 4.55 15.95 0.17
N ALA A 128 4.13 14.99 1.02
CA ALA A 128 4.23 15.10 2.47
C ALA A 128 5.70 15.12 2.97
N THR A 129 6.63 14.61 2.15
CA THR A 129 8.07 14.67 2.39
C THR A 129 8.62 16.05 2.03
N THR A 130 8.47 17.01 2.94
CA THR A 130 8.84 18.43 2.74
C THR A 130 10.22 18.81 3.26
N ARG A 131 11.15 17.85 3.44
CA ARG A 131 12.53 18.11 3.86
C ARG A 131 13.54 17.35 3.00
#